data_AF-A0A1Z9Y033-F1
#
_entry.id   AF-A0A1Z9Y033-F1
#
_cell.length_a   1.000
_cell.length_b   1.000
_cell.length_c   1.000
_cell.angle_alpha   90.00
_cell.angle_beta   90.00
_cell.angle_gamma   90.00
#
_symmetry.space_group_name_H-M   'P 1'
#
loop_
_entity.id
_entity.type
_entity.pdbx_description
1 polymer ?
#
loop_
_entity_poly.entity_id
_entity_poly.type
_entity_poly.pdbx_seq_one_letter_code
_entity_poly.pdbx_strand_id
1 'polypeptide(L)' 'MSDASIGAKPHYLVGDIGGTNARFAYVTPEQAQPQSLAKYRVVDFQNFDEVMARLIDDWHELGLPAGGPEKTCLAVAA' A
#
# COMPACT_ATOMS: atom_id res chain seq x y z
N MET A 1 25.67 -7.01 12.40
CA MET A 1 24.36 -6.90 11.71
C MET A 1 23.83 -5.52 12.06
N SER A 2 23.94 -4.57 11.15
CA SER A 2 23.50 -3.19 11.38
C SER A 2 21.98 -3.14 11.33
N ASP A 3 21.41 -2.65 12.42
CA ASP A 3 19.99 -2.39 12.57
C ASP A 3 19.53 -1.36 11.53
N ALA A 4 18.92 -1.84 10.44
CA ALA A 4 18.40 -1.00 9.36
C ALA A 4 17.16 -0.21 9.79
N SER A 5 16.66 -0.39 11.01
CA SER A 5 15.42 0.24 11.49
C SER A 5 15.60 1.68 11.99
N ILE A 6 16.82 2.16 12.22
CA ILE A 6 17.07 3.54 12.69
C ILE A 6 17.04 4.59 11.56
N GLY A 7 16.91 4.17 10.29
CA GLY A 7 17.01 5.08 9.12
C GLY A 7 15.91 4.99 8.07
N ALA A 8 15.00 4.02 8.14
CA ALA A 8 13.92 3.92 7.17
C ALA A 8 12.84 4.97 7.49
N LYS A 9 12.64 5.93 6.58
CA LYS A 9 11.56 6.92 6.72
C LYS A 9 10.22 6.20 6.80
N PRO A 10 9.34 6.59 7.73
CA PRO A 10 8.04 5.94 7.84
C PRO A 10 7.23 6.19 6.57
N HIS A 11 6.62 5.13 6.05
CA HIS A 11 5.70 5.19 4.93
C HIS A 11 4.29 4.95 5.44
N TYR A 12 3.35 5.75 4.97
CA TYR A 12 1.93 5.60 5.25
C TYR A 12 1.21 5.17 3.98
N LEU A 13 0.32 4.20 4.10
CA LEU A 13 -0.46 3.65 3.00
C LEU A 13 -1.88 4.25 3.04
N VAL A 14 -2.38 4.66 1.88
CA VAL A 14 -3.77 5.04 1.68
C VAL A 14 -4.37 4.20 0.55
N GLY A 15 -5.58 3.71 0.76
CA GLY A 15 -6.32 2.91 -0.20
C GLY A 15 -7.76 3.38 -0.36
N ASP A 16 -8.22 3.39 -1.61
CA ASP A 16 -9.61 3.62 -1.98
C ASP A 16 -10.11 2.42 -2.79
N ILE A 17 -11.07 1.70 -2.23
CA ILE A 17 -11.54 0.41 -2.72
C ILE A 17 -13.03 0.55 -3.02
N GLY A 18 -13.33 0.77 -4.30
CA GLY A 18 -14.70 0.72 -4.83
C GLY A 18 -15.09 -0.69 -5.26
N GLY A 19 -16.37 -0.91 -5.54
CA GLY A 19 -16.89 -2.23 -5.93
C GLY A 19 -16.32 -2.81 -7.24
N THR A 20 -15.63 -2.00 -8.04
CA THR A 20 -15.03 -2.45 -9.32
C THR A 20 -13.52 -2.20 -9.41
N ASN A 21 -13.00 -1.24 -8.65
CA ASN A 21 -11.60 -0.81 -8.75
C ASN A 21 -11.07 -0.48 -7.37
N ALA A 22 -9.80 -0.82 -7.15
CA ALA A 22 -9.05 -0.42 -5.97
C ALA A 22 -7.84 0.40 -6.40
N ARG A 23 -7.48 1.42 -5.61
CA ARG A 23 -6.33 2.28 -5.83
C ARG A 23 -5.57 2.43 -4.53
N PHE A 24 -4.25 2.34 -4.62
CA PHE A 24 -3.36 2.47 -3.47
C PHE A 24 -2.27 3.48 -3.77
N ALA A 25 -1.90 4.23 -2.75
CA ALA A 25 -0.79 5.16 -2.78
C ALA A 25 -0.07 5.15 -1.43
N TYR A 26 1.19 5.54 -1.42
CA TYR A 26 1.95 5.73 -0.18
C TYR A 26 2.51 7.14 -0.10
N VAL A 27 2.81 7.58 1.13
CA VAL A 27 3.40 8.89 1.39
C VAL A 27 4.34 8.81 2.57
N THR A 28 5.41 9.59 2.55
CA THR A 28 6.28 9.83 3.71
C THR A 28 5.94 11.18 4.34
N PRO A 29 6.24 11.43 5.63
CA PRO A 29 5.91 12.70 6.31
C PRO A 29 6.37 13.97 5.61
N GLU A 30 7.43 13.89 4.81
CA GLU A 30 8.04 15.01 4.11
C GLU A 30 7.41 15.30 2.73
N GLN A 31 6.55 14.40 2.25
CA GLN A 31 5.94 14.50 0.93
C GLN A 31 4.60 15.23 1.00
N ALA A 32 4.44 16.25 0.13
CA ALA A 32 3.19 16.99 0.00
C ALA A 32 2.09 16.22 -0.77
N GLN A 33 2.47 15.19 -1.53
CA GLN A 33 1.55 14.41 -2.37
C GLN A 33 1.87 12.91 -2.26
N PRO A 34 0.84 12.04 -2.19
CA PRO A 34 1.05 10.59 -2.25
C PRO A 34 1.63 10.15 -3.59
N GLN A 35 2.48 9.12 -3.56
CA GLN A 35 2.97 8.40 -4.74
C GLN A 35 2.04 7.22 -5.03
N SER A 36 1.68 7.04 -6.30
CA SER A 36 0.87 5.90 -6.71
C SER A 36 1.63 4.60 -6.45
N LEU A 37 0.95 3.64 -5.81
CA LEU A 37 1.46 2.30 -5.54
C LEU A 37 0.87 1.32 -6.56
N ALA A 38 -0.46 1.23 -6.61
CA ALA A 38 -1.13 0.25 -7.44
C ALA A 38 -2.56 0.68 -7.82
N LYS A 39 -3.05 0.11 -8.92
CA LYS A 39 -4.45 0.17 -9.33
C LYS A 39 -4.89 -1.21 -9.79
N TYR A 40 -5.95 -1.72 -9.18
CA TYR A 40 -6.52 -3.01 -9.49
C TYR A 40 -7.94 -2.88 -9.99
N ARG A 41 -8.31 -3.79 -10.88
CA ARG A 41 -9.71 -4.11 -11.14
C ARG A 41 -10.10 -5.18 -10.12
N VAL A 42 -10.96 -4.84 -9.17
CA VAL A 42 -11.36 -5.76 -8.09
C VAL A 42 -12.03 -7.01 -8.65
N VAL A 43 -12.71 -6.87 -9.79
CA VAL A 43 -13.39 -7.98 -10.48
C VAL A 43 -12.43 -9.06 -11.01
N ASP A 44 -11.13 -8.78 -11.05
CA ASP A 44 -10.12 -9.76 -11.47
C ASP A 44 -9.67 -10.66 -10.30
N PHE A 45 -10.17 -10.42 -9.08
CA PHE A 45 -9.85 -11.16 -7.85
C PHE A 45 -11.09 -11.86 -7.30
N GLN A 46 -10.93 -13.02 -6.68
CA GLN A 46 -12.05 -13.79 -6.10
C GLN A 46 -12.59 -13.17 -4.82
N ASN A 47 -11.73 -12.51 -4.05
CA ASN A 47 -12.07 -11.92 -2.76
C ASN A 47 -11.11 -10.79 -2.38
N PHE A 48 -11.41 -10.13 -1.27
CA PHE A 48 -10.62 -9.02 -0.75
C PHE A 48 -9.20 -9.43 -0.32
N ASP A 49 -9.02 -10.64 0.22
CA ASP A 49 -7.72 -11.09 0.72
C ASP A 49 -6.71 -11.24 -0.44
N GLU A 50 -7.16 -11.67 -1.61
CA GLU A 50 -6.31 -11.71 -2.81
C GLU A 50 -5.86 -10.32 -3.28
N VAL A 51 -6.72 -9.31 -3.14
CA VAL A 51 -6.37 -7.90 -3.43
C VAL A 51 -5.28 -7.42 -2.46
N MET A 52 -5.39 -7.77 -1.17
CA MET A 52 -4.39 -7.40 -0.16
C MET A 52 -3.08 -8.15 -0.34
N ALA A 53 -3.13 -9.44 -0.69
CA ALA A 53 -1.93 -10.22 -0.99
C ALA A 53 -1.16 -9.60 -2.17
N ARG A 54 -1.87 -9.25 -3.25
CA ARG A 54 -1.26 -8.58 -4.40
C ARG A 54 -0.64 -7.23 -4.04
N LEU A 55 -1.29 -6.47 -3.16
CA LEU A 55 -0.76 -5.19 -2.67
C LEU A 55 0.54 -5.34 -1.89
N ILE A 56 0.65 -6.40 -1.09
CA ILE A 56 1.87 -6.71 -0.33
C ILE A 56 3.01 -7.07 -1.30
N ASP A 57 2.72 -7.83 -2.35
CA ASP A 57 3.71 -8.16 -3.39
C ASP A 57 4.20 -6.90 -4.11
N ASP A 58 3.28 -6.06 -4.60
CA ASP A 58 3.62 -4.81 -5.30
C ASP A 58 4.41 -3.84 -4.38
N TRP A 59 4.10 -3.82 -3.07
CA TRP A 59 4.86 -3.06 -2.08
C TRP A 59 6.32 -3.51 -2.01
N HIS A 60 6.56 -4.82 -1.94
CA HIS A 60 7.92 -5.37 -1.93
C HIS A 60 8.64 -5.19 -3.26
N GLU A 61 7.94 -5.35 -4.40
CA GLU A 61 8.51 -5.17 -5.75
C GLU A 61 9.02 -3.73 -5.96
N LEU A 62 8.39 -2.73 -5.33
CA LEU A 62 8.83 -1.33 -5.35
C LEU A 62 9.98 -1.03 -4.38
N GLY A 63 10.47 -2.02 -3.63
CA GLY A 63 11.56 -1.85 -2.66
C GLY A 63 11.17 -1.02 -1.44
N LEU A 64 9.87 -0.94 -1.13
CA LEU A 64 9.38 -0.27 0.07
C LEU A 64 9.76 -1.07 1.33
N PRO A 65 9.69 -0.44 2.53
CA PRO A 65 10.15 -1.09 3.77
C PRO A 65 9.54 -2.47 3.99
N ALA A 66 10.38 -3.48 4.25
CA ALA A 66 9.95 -4.87 4.45
C ALA A 66 9.01 -5.08 5.66
N GLY A 67 9.03 -4.16 6.63
CA GLY A 67 8.08 -4.15 7.75
C GLY A 67 6.68 -3.66 7.39
N GLY A 68 6.47 -3.22 6.14
CA GLY A 68 5.21 -2.63 5.68
C GLY A 68 5.07 -1.13 6.03
N PRO A 69 3.90 -0.55 5.74
CA PRO A 69 3.57 0.82 6.15
C PRO A 69 3.42 0.90 7.67
N GLU A 70 3.83 2.01 8.28
CA GLU A 70 3.62 2.26 9.71
C GLU A 70 2.14 2.51 10.02
N LYS A 71 1.42 3.13 9.07
CA LYS A 71 0.00 3.46 9.20
C LYS A 71 -0.71 3.21 7.88
N THR A 72 -1.94 2.75 7.97
CA THR A 72 -2.79 2.45 6.81
C THR A 72 -4.17 3.05 7.01
N CYS A 73 -4.70 3.68 5.97
CA CYS A 73 -6.09 4.15 5.91
C CYS A 73 -6.76 3.60 4.64
N LEU A 74 -7.86 2.86 4.79
CA LEU A 74 -8.62 2.29 3.68
C LEU A 74 -10.05 2.82 3.71
N ALA A 75 -10.49 3.43 2.61
CA ALA A 75 -11.89 3.69 2.34
C ALA A 75 -12.45 2.54 1.47
N VAL A 76 -13.49 1.87 1.95
CA VAL A 76 -14.05 0.67 1.29
C VAL A 76 -15.54 0.87 1.05
N ALA A 77 -15.98 0.67 -0.19
CA ALA A 77 -17.39 0.66 -0.54
C ALA A 77 -18.08 -0.56 0.07
N ALA A 78 -19.23 -0.33 0.71
CA ALA A 78 -20.07 -1.35 1.34
C ALA A 78 -21.23 -1.80 0.43
#